data_AF-A0A4R6QCZ1-F1
#
_entry.id   AF-A0A4R6QCZ1-F1
#
_cell.length_a   1.000
_cell.length_b   1.000
_cell.length_c   1.000
_cell.angle_alpha   90.00
_cell.angle_beta   90.00
_cell.angle_gamma   90.00
#
_symmetry.space_group_name_H-M   'P 1'
#
loop_
_entity.id
_entity.type
_entity.pdbx_description
1 polymer ?
#
loop_
_entity_poly.entity_id
_entity_poly.type
_entity_poly.pdbx_seq_one_letter_code
_entity_poly.pdbx_strand_id
1 'polypeptide(L)' 'MKSVWKVSSNYVGGTVNYEVIRLMNKDATDHGGNREIHGVYDSYKEAYKTAEFLNSKEAGNDIQKQGR' A
#
# COMPACT_ATOMS: atom_id res chain seq x y z
N MET A 1 -2.64 -14.22 2.50
CA MET A 1 -1.45 -13.60 1.89
C MET A 1 -1.68 -12.09 1.81
N LYS A 2 -0.65 -11.27 2.04
CA LYS A 2 -0.82 -9.81 1.92
C LYS A 2 -1.03 -9.42 0.45
N SER A 3 -1.74 -8.32 0.19
CA SER A 3 -1.81 -7.74 -1.15
C SER A 3 -0.55 -6.93 -1.47
N VAL A 4 -0.39 -6.56 -2.74
CA VAL A 4 0.50 -5.46 -3.13
C VAL A 4 0.07 -4.16 -2.46
N TRP A 5 1.02 -3.25 -2.29
CA TRP A 5 0.75 -1.87 -1.90
C TRP A 5 -0.02 -1.15 -3.01
N LYS A 6 -1.07 -0.41 -2.62
CA LYS A 6 -1.95 0.39 -3.49
C LYS A 6 -2.22 1.76 -2.86
N VAL A 7 -2.66 2.71 -3.68
CA VAL A 7 -3.11 4.04 -3.20
C VAL A 7 -4.64 4.00 -2.99
N SER A 8 -5.10 4.50 -1.84
CA SER A 8 -6.50 4.82 -1.59
C SER A 8 -6.64 6.33 -1.44
N SER A 9 -7.70 6.93 -1.99
CA SER A 9 -8.04 8.32 -1.69
C SER A 9 -9.06 8.36 -0.55
N ASN A 10 -8.95 9.37 0.29
CA ASN A 10 -9.93 9.69 1.32
C ASN A 10 -10.25 11.18 1.26
N TYR A 11 -11.53 11.52 1.21
CA TYR A 11 -12.00 12.90 1.19
C TYR A 11 -12.52 13.28 2.57
N VAL A 12 -11.81 14.16 3.27
CA VAL A 12 -12.15 14.58 4.63
C VAL A 12 -12.12 16.10 4.72
N GLY A 13 -13.25 16.70 5.09
CA GLY A 13 -13.32 18.13 5.41
C GLY A 13 -12.94 19.08 4.27
N GLY A 14 -13.15 18.69 3.01
CA GLY A 14 -12.80 19.51 1.84
C GLY A 14 -11.47 19.15 1.18
N THR A 15 -10.64 18.35 1.85
CA THR A 15 -9.30 17.97 1.38
C THR A 15 -9.27 16.51 0.96
N VAL A 16 -8.57 16.21 -0.13
CA VAL A 16 -8.27 14.84 -0.55
C VAL A 16 -6.90 14.46 -0.02
N ASN A 17 -6.85 13.39 0.78
CA ASN A 17 -5.62 12.74 1.19
C ASN A 17 -5.48 11.40 0.46
N TYR A 18 -4.24 10.98 0.25
CA TYR A 18 -3.91 9.72 -0.41
C TYR A 18 -3.14 8.83 0.56
N GLU A 19 -3.69 7.65 0.84
CA GLU A 19 -3.11 6.68 1.75
C GLU A 19 -2.43 5.56 0.95
N VAL A 20 -1.21 5.21 1.31
CA VAL A 20 -0.55 4.01 0.76
C VAL A 20 -0.88 2.84 1.68
N ILE A 21 -1.65 1.90 1.17
CA ILE A 21 -2.21 0.79 1.95
C ILE A 21 -1.93 -0.56 1.29
N ARG A 22 -2.01 -1.64 2.07
CA ARG A 22 -2.21 -3.00 1.55
C ARG A 22 -3.20 -3.76 2.43
N LEU A 23 -3.79 -4.81 1.88
CA LEU A 23 -4.58 -5.75 2.66
C LEU A 23 -3.66 -6.76 3.33
N MET A 24 -3.87 -7.00 4.62
CA MET A 24 -3.16 -8.06 5.35
C MET A 24 -3.58 -9.45 4.86
N ASN A 25 -4.87 -9.60 4.53
CA ASN A 25 -5.40 -10.72 3.79
C ASN A 25 -6.14 -10.22 2.53
N LYS A 26 -5.55 -10.45 1.36
CA LYS A 26 -6.10 -10.01 0.07
C LYS A 26 -7.44 -10.68 -0.29
N ASP A 27 -7.75 -11.82 0.32
CA ASP A 27 -8.95 -12.62 0.05
C ASP A 27 -10.08 -12.33 1.06
N ALA A 28 -9.82 -11.47 2.06
CA ALA A 28 -10.81 -11.04 3.04
C ALA A 28 -11.35 -9.65 2.71
N THR A 29 -12.49 -9.30 3.31
CA THR A 29 -13.15 -8.00 3.13
C THR A 29 -12.21 -6.83 3.43
N ASP A 30 -12.29 -5.81 2.58
CA ASP A 30 -11.52 -4.57 2.72
C ASP A 30 -12.17 -3.68 3.81
N HIS A 31 -11.60 -3.70 5.02
CA HIS A 31 -12.02 -2.86 6.16
C HIS A 31 -10.79 -2.45 6.99
N GLY A 32 -10.96 -1.47 7.90
CA GLY A 32 -9.85 -0.92 8.69
C GLY A 32 -9.00 -1.98 9.39
N GLY A 33 -9.63 -2.99 10.02
CA GLY A 33 -8.92 -4.11 10.65
C GLY A 33 -8.18 -5.08 9.71
N ASN A 34 -8.34 -4.97 8.39
CA ASN A 34 -7.62 -5.75 7.37
C ASN A 34 -6.68 -4.87 6.54
N ARG A 35 -6.54 -3.58 6.85
CA ARG A 35 -5.62 -2.65 6.17
C ARG A 35 -4.35 -2.46 6.99
N GLU A 36 -3.21 -2.52 6.29
CA GLU A 36 -1.94 -1.99 6.76
C GLU A 36 -1.68 -0.67 6.03
N ILE A 37 -1.39 0.40 6.77
CA ILE A 37 -1.15 1.75 6.23
C ILE A 37 0.33 2.07 6.37
N HIS A 38 0.98 2.41 5.26
CA HIS A 38 2.37 2.86 5.26
C HIS A 38 2.48 4.36 5.57
N GLY A 39 1.60 5.17 4.96
CA GLY A 39 1.62 6.62 5.14
C GLY A 39 0.46 7.32 4.43
N VAL A 40 0.30 8.61 4.73
CA VAL A 40 -0.72 9.51 4.17
C VAL A 40 -0.01 10.68 3.49
N TYR A 41 -0.50 11.08 2.32
CA TYR A 41 0.12 12.07 1.43
C TYR A 41 -0.92 13.04 0.91
N ASP A 42 -0.53 14.30 0.69
CA ASP A 42 -1.39 15.32 0.06
C ASP A 42 -1.38 15.22 -1.49
N SER A 43 -0.49 14.40 -2.04
CA SER A 43 -0.27 14.23 -3.48
C SER A 43 -0.38 12.77 -3.90
N TYR A 44 -1.28 12.50 -4.87
CA TYR A 44 -1.40 11.18 -5.48
C TYR A 44 -0.07 10.71 -6.08
N LYS A 45 0.68 11.62 -6.70
CA LYS A 45 1.95 11.31 -7.37
C LYS A 45 2.99 10.80 -6.37
N GLU A 46 3.02 11.35 -5.16
CA GLU A 46 3.95 10.90 -4.11
C GLU A 46 3.51 9.57 -3.54
N ALA A 47 2.23 9.42 -3.18
CA ALA A 47 1.67 8.15 -2.71
C ALA A 47 1.91 7.01 -3.71
N TYR A 48 1.68 7.26 -5.00
CA TYR A 48 1.88 6.28 -6.06
C TYR A 48 3.35 5.83 -6.17
N LYS A 49 4.29 6.78 -6.19
CA LYS A 49 5.73 6.46 -6.20
C LYS A 49 6.15 5.64 -4.99
N THR A 50 5.59 5.94 -3.81
CA THR A 50 5.87 5.13 -2.61
C THR A 50 5.32 3.72 -2.75
N ALA A 51 4.09 3.53 -3.23
CA ALA A 51 3.52 2.21 -3.45
C ALA A 51 4.35 1.37 -4.44
N GLU A 52 4.77 1.95 -5.57
CA GLU A 52 5.65 1.29 -6.54
C GLU A 52 7.00 0.90 -5.95
N PHE A 53 7.62 1.80 -5.16
CA PHE A 53 8.89 1.55 -4.50
C PHE A 53 8.80 0.38 -3.51
N LEU A 54 7.74 0.34 -2.69
CA LEU A 54 7.53 -0.74 -1.73
C LEU A 54 7.31 -2.08 -2.43
N ASN A 55 6.46 -2.10 -3.47
CA ASN A 55 6.23 -3.30 -4.28
C ASN A 55 7.51 -3.79 -4.93
N SER A 56 8.34 -2.89 -5.45
CA SER A 56 9.63 -3.24 -6.08
C SER A 56 10.61 -3.82 -5.08
N LYS A 57 10.68 -3.26 -3.86
CA LYS A 57 11.54 -3.77 -2.78
C LYS A 57 11.10 -5.15 -2.29
N GLU A 58 9.80 -5.38 -2.15
CA GLU A 58 9.28 -6.67 -1.73
C GLU A 58 9.52 -7.74 -2.82
N ALA A 59 9.28 -7.40 -4.08
CA ALA A 59 9.58 -8.30 -5.21
C ALA A 59 11.08 -8.65 -5.31
N GLY A 60 11.97 -7.69 -5.10
CA GLY A 60 13.42 -7.93 -5.09
C GLY A 60 13.89 -8.77 -3.90
N ASN A 61 13.26 -8.61 -2.73
CA ASN A 61 13.56 -9.42 -1.55
C ASN A 61 13.05 -10.86 -1.66
N ASP A 62 11.93 -11.08 -2.34
CA ASP A 62 11.39 -12.43 -2.55
C ASP A 62 12.30 -13.27 -3.47
N ILE A 63 12.96 -12.64 -4.45
CA ILE A 63 13.96 -13.29 -5.31
C ILE A 63 15.19 -13.74 -4.49
N GLN A 64 15.62 -12.96 -3.51
CA GLN A 64 16.78 -13.32 -2.67
C GLN A 64 16.48 -14.43 -1.65
N LYS A 65 15.21 -14.62 -1.27
CA LYS A 65 14.80 -15.66 -0.31
C LYS A 65 14.60 -17.03 -0.92
N GLN A 66 14.43 -17.15 -2.25
CA GLN A 66 14.26 -18.43 -2.94
C GLN A 66 15.59 -19.04 -3.44
N GLY A 67 16.71 -18.34 -3.25
CA GLY A 67 18.05 -18.79 -3.65
C GLY A 67 18.97 -19.22 -2.51
N ARG A 68 18.42 -19.57 -1.33
CA ARG A 68 19.18 -20.11 -0.19
C ARG A 68 18.60 -21.43 0.28
#